data_AF-A3YYN8-F1
#
_entry.id   AF-A3YYN8-F1
#
_cell.length_a   1.000
_cell.length_b   1.000
_cell.length_c   1.000
_cell.angle_alpha   90.00
_cell.angle_beta   90.00
_cell.angle_gamma   90.00
#
_symmetry.space_group_name_H-M   'P 1'
#
loop_
_entity.id
_entity.type
_entity.pdbx_description
1 polymer ?
#
loop_
_entity_poly.entity_id
_entity_poly.type
_entity_poly.pdbx_seq_one_letter_code
_entity_poly.pdbx_strand_id
1 'polypeptide(L)' 'MAEPLDHSASMDDTARQPPEFTHEDWRRICDALRYLGRDLHRRSYAVDAQRRELLWAEMDACLLLAERIGNSLHEP' A
#
# COMPACT_ATOMS: atom_id res chain seq x y z
N MET A 1 35.52 25.90 -35.43
CA MET A 1 34.88 26.40 -34.19
C MET A 1 33.86 25.35 -33.79
N ALA A 2 34.10 24.66 -32.68
CA ALA A 2 33.23 23.60 -32.19
C ALA A 2 32.44 24.15 -30.99
N GLU A 3 31.11 24.15 -31.08
CA GLU A 3 30.24 24.48 -29.95
C GLU A 3 30.15 23.25 -29.02
N PRO A 4 30.23 23.42 -27.69
CA PRO A 4 29.98 22.33 -26.77
C PRO A 4 28.47 22.15 -26.59
N LEU A 5 27.94 21.00 -27.03
CA LEU A 5 26.58 20.59 -26.72
C LEU A 5 26.51 20.21 -25.24
N ASP A 6 25.99 21.15 -24.44
CA ASP A 6 25.49 20.94 -23.09
C ASP A 6 24.47 19.78 -23.11
N HIS A 7 24.93 18.61 -22.72
CA HIS A 7 24.06 17.49 -22.35
C HIS A 7 23.93 17.49 -20.83
N SER A 8 23.48 18.62 -20.25
CA SER A 8 22.64 18.54 -19.06
C SER A 8 21.35 17.88 -19.52
N ALA A 9 21.38 16.55 -19.64
CA ALA A 9 20.19 15.74 -19.61
C ALA A 9 19.54 16.05 -18.26
N SER A 10 18.67 17.05 -18.29
CA SER A 10 17.56 17.24 -17.37
C SER A 10 16.93 15.87 -17.22
N MET A 11 17.38 15.13 -16.21
CA MET A 11 16.53 14.17 -15.56
C MET A 11 15.44 15.05 -14.98
N ASP A 12 14.42 15.31 -15.81
CA ASP A 12 13.11 15.73 -15.37
C ASP A 12 12.65 14.64 -14.41
N ASP A 13 13.11 14.82 -13.17
CA ASP A 13 12.50 14.47 -11.92
C ASP A 13 11.11 15.13 -11.94
N THR A 14 10.27 14.65 -12.87
CA THR A 14 8.84 14.79 -12.79
C THR A 14 8.51 13.98 -11.57
N ALA A 15 8.61 14.67 -10.44
CA ALA A 15 8.31 14.21 -9.11
C ALA A 15 7.19 13.19 -9.25
N ARG A 16 7.51 11.93 -8.92
CA ARG A 16 6.52 10.88 -8.74
C ARG A 16 5.73 11.26 -7.49
N GLN A 17 5.02 12.39 -7.55
CA GLN A 17 4.11 12.82 -6.52
C GLN A 17 3.16 11.63 -6.35
N PRO A 18 3.09 11.05 -5.15
CA PRO A 18 2.13 10.00 -4.91
C PRO A 18 0.76 10.58 -5.27
N PRO A 19 -0.09 9.82 -5.98
CA PRO A 19 -1.42 10.30 -6.34
C PRO A 19 -2.11 10.79 -5.06
N GLU A 20 -2.66 11.99 -5.11
CA GLU A 20 -3.46 12.51 -4.00
C GLU A 20 -4.73 11.67 -3.91
N PHE A 21 -4.78 10.80 -2.91
CA PHE A 21 -5.95 9.97 -2.65
C PHE A 21 -7.02 10.80 -1.95
N THR A 22 -8.24 10.76 -2.49
CA THR A 22 -9.39 11.37 -1.83
C THR A 22 -9.77 10.60 -0.56
N HIS A 23 -10.58 11.21 0.30
CA HIS A 23 -11.12 10.52 1.48
C HIS A 23 -11.88 9.23 1.11
N GLU A 24 -12.60 9.23 -0.02
CA GLU A 24 -13.29 8.03 -0.50
C GLU A 24 -12.31 6.93 -0.94
N ASP A 25 -11.21 7.30 -1.60
CA ASP A 25 -10.17 6.34 -1.99
C ASP A 25 -9.54 5.69 -0.77
N TRP A 26 -9.22 6.46 0.27
CA TRP A 26 -8.72 5.90 1.52
C TRP A 26 -9.73 4.97 2.19
N ARG A 27 -11.02 5.29 2.14
CA ARG A 27 -12.07 4.39 2.65
C ARG A 27 -12.10 3.07 1.87
N ARG A 28 -12.02 3.14 0.53
CA ARG A 28 -11.96 1.96 -0.34
C ARG A 28 -10.71 1.11 -0.07
N ILE A 29 -9.56 1.75 0.18
CA ILE A 29 -8.32 1.06 0.56
C ILE A 29 -8.51 0.32 1.90
N CYS A 30 -9.07 0.98 2.93
CA CYS A 30 -9.36 0.34 4.21
C CYS A 30 -10.29 -0.88 4.06
N ASP A 31 -11.33 -0.77 3.24
CA ASP A 31 -12.25 -1.88 2.99
C ASP A 31 -11.58 -3.03 2.23
N ALA A 32 -10.73 -2.72 1.25
CA ALA A 32 -9.93 -3.70 0.52
C ALA A 32 -8.95 -4.45 1.45
N LEU A 33 -8.28 -3.74 2.36
CA LEU A 33 -7.38 -4.34 3.37
C LEU A 33 -8.13 -5.29 4.30
N ARG A 34 -9.30 -4.88 4.80
CA ARG A 34 -10.15 -5.76 5.65
C ARG A 34 -10.66 -6.98 4.89
N TYR A 35 -11.02 -6.81 3.62
CA TYR A 35 -11.42 -7.92 2.76
C TYR A 35 -10.27 -8.90 2.56
N LEU A 36 -9.07 -8.40 2.25
CA LEU A 36 -7.88 -9.22 2.09
C LEU A 36 -7.56 -10.00 3.37
N GLY A 37 -7.63 -9.37 4.55
CA GLY A 37 -7.45 -10.06 5.83
C GLY A 37 -8.41 -11.24 6.02
N ARG A 38 -9.71 -11.06 5.71
CA ARG A 38 -10.70 -12.14 5.77
C ARG A 38 -10.40 -13.28 4.78
N ASP A 39 -9.92 -12.95 3.59
CA ASP A 39 -9.56 -13.93 2.58
C ASP A 39 -8.31 -14.73 2.98
N LEU A 40 -7.28 -14.06 3.52
CA LEU A 40 -6.09 -14.70 4.09
C LEU A 40 -6.47 -15.67 5.21
N HIS A 41 -7.34 -15.24 6.14
CA HIS A 41 -7.86 -16.10 7.20
C HIS A 41 -8.57 -17.33 6.64
N ARG A 42 -9.42 -17.17 5.62
CA ARG A 42 -10.09 -18.30 4.96
C ARG A 42 -9.10 -19.28 4.33
N ARG A 43 -8.10 -18.78 3.60
CA ARG A 43 -7.06 -19.62 2.94
C ARG A 43 -6.18 -20.35 3.96
N SER A 44 -6.02 -19.79 5.15
CA SER A 44 -5.21 -20.34 6.24
C SER A 44 -5.67 -21.75 6.69
N TYR A 45 -6.95 -22.09 6.48
CA TYR A 45 -7.50 -23.41 6.78
C TYR A 45 -7.08 -24.50 5.78
N ALA A 46 -6.62 -24.12 4.58
CA ALA A 46 -6.27 -25.06 3.51
C ALA A 46 -4.77 -25.40 3.46
N VAL A 47 -3.96 -24.86 4.39
CA VAL A 47 -2.50 -25.01 4.40
C VAL A 47 -1.99 -25.60 5.72
N ASP A 48 -0.75 -26.09 5.68
CA ASP A 48 -0.03 -26.55 6.87
C ASP A 48 0.24 -25.41 7.88
N ALA A 49 0.69 -25.79 9.09
CA ALA A 49 0.92 -24.86 10.18
C ALA A 49 1.93 -23.76 9.84
N GLN A 50 3.03 -24.09 9.14
CA GLN A 50 4.07 -23.12 8.83
C GLN A 50 3.57 -22.05 7.84
N ARG A 51 2.84 -22.45 6.79
CA ARG A 51 2.23 -21.49 5.85
C ARG A 51 1.09 -20.71 6.49
N ARG A 52 0.36 -21.34 7.42
CA ARG A 52 -0.74 -20.69 8.15
C ARG A 52 -0.24 -19.50 8.97
N GLU A 53 0.88 -19.67 9.68
CA GLU A 53 1.50 -18.59 10.45
C GLU A 53 1.84 -17.38 9.58
N LEU A 54 2.39 -17.60 8.38
CA LEU A 54 2.68 -16.51 7.42
C LEU A 54 1.40 -15.78 6.96
N LEU A 55 0.33 -16.53 6.66
CA LEU A 55 -0.95 -15.95 6.26
C LEU A 55 -1.60 -15.14 7.39
N TRP A 56 -1.45 -15.59 8.64
CA TRP A 56 -1.95 -14.88 9.81
C TRP A 56 -1.14 -13.60 10.07
N ALA A 57 0.18 -13.66 9.97
CA ALA A 57 1.02 -12.47 10.10
C ALA A 57 0.66 -11.40 9.04
N GLU A 58 0.42 -11.82 7.80
CA GLU A 58 0.01 -10.89 6.73
C GLU A 58 -1.41 -10.35 6.94
N MET A 59 -2.33 -11.17 7.45
CA MET A 59 -3.67 -10.72 7.86
C MET A 59 -3.57 -9.62 8.92
N ASP A 60 -2.77 -9.83 9.96
CA ASP A 60 -2.58 -8.85 11.03
C ASP A 60 -1.97 -7.55 10.49
N ALA A 61 -1.00 -7.64 9.58
CA ALA A 61 -0.44 -6.47 8.91
C ALA A 61 -1.50 -5.68 8.12
N CYS A 62 -2.39 -6.36 7.40
CA CYS A 62 -3.49 -5.73 6.67
C CYS A 62 -4.46 -5.00 7.63
N LEU A 63 -4.81 -5.63 8.75
CA LEU A 63 -5.74 -5.06 9.73
C LEU A 63 -5.13 -3.84 10.44
N LEU A 64 -3.88 -3.95 10.88
CA LEU A 64 -3.14 -2.85 11.50
C LEU A 64 -2.98 -1.66 10.55
N LEU A 65 -2.71 -1.90 9.26
CA LEU A 65 -2.63 -0.84 8.28
C LEU A 65 -3.98 -0.14 8.07
N ALA A 66 -5.07 -0.91 7.97
CA ALA A 66 -6.41 -0.34 7.83
C ALA A 66 -6.81 0.50 9.06
N GLU A 67 -6.44 0.07 10.26
CA GLU A 67 -6.66 0.84 11.50
C GLU A 67 -5.86 2.14 11.48
N ARG A 68 -4.57 2.10 11.15
CA ARG A 68 -3.71 3.29 11.06
C ARG A 68 -4.26 4.31 10.07
N ILE A 69 -4.65 3.88 8.87
CA ILE A 69 -5.26 4.77 7.87
C ILE A 69 -6.57 5.34 8.42
N GLY A 70 -7.42 4.50 9.00
CA GLY A 70 -8.69 4.95 9.61
C GLY A 70 -8.49 6.03 10.67
N ASN A 71 -7.47 5.88 11.52
CA ASN A 71 -7.13 6.85 12.56
C ASN A 71 -6.62 8.18 11.95
N SER A 72 -5.76 8.12 10.92
CA SER A 72 -5.27 9.32 10.22
C SER A 72 -6.37 10.09 9.46
N LEU A 73 -7.47 9.42 9.06
CA LEU A 73 -8.62 10.09 8.45
C LEU A 73 -9.56 10.74 9.48
N HIS A 74 -9.45 10.37 10.76
CA HIS A 74 -10.32 10.85 11.84
C HIS A 74 -9.68 11.95 12.70
N GLU A 75 -8.43 12.33 12.39
CA GLU A 75 -7.74 13.44 13.04
C GLU A 75 -8.38 14.77 12.58
N PRO A 76 -8.92 15.60 13.50
CA PRO A 76 -9.65 16.83 13.19
C PRO A 76 -8.76 17.97 12.70
#